data_AF-A0A356J993-F1
#
_entry.id   AF-A0A356J993-F1
#
_cell.length_a   1.000
_cell.length_b   1.000
_cell.length_c   1.000
_cell.angle_alpha   90.00
_cell.angle_beta   90.00
_cell.angle_gamma   90.00
#
_symmetry.space_group_name_H-M   'P 1'
#
loop_
_entity.id
_entity.type
_entity.pdbx_description
1 polymer ?
#
loop_
_entity_poly.entity_id
_entity_poly.type
_entity_poly.pdbx_seq_one_letter_code
_entity_poly.pdbx_strand_id
1 'polypeptide(L)' 'MKKLSCADMGKPECHFVAEGETNEEVKMKLMDHVKEMHPDALEGMSEEEMMRMMDEKMM' A
#
# COMPACT_ATOMS: atom_id res chain seq x y z
N MET A 1 -6.95 -3.22 15.01
CA MET A 1 -5.61 -2.91 14.44
C MET A 1 -5.54 -3.57 13.08
N LYS A 2 -5.27 -2.78 12.05
CA LYS A 2 -5.19 -3.24 10.66
C LYS A 2 -3.76 -3.10 10.17
N LYS A 3 -3.39 -3.97 9.24
CA LYS A 3 -2.07 -3.95 8.61
C LYS A 3 -2.14 -4.43 7.17
N LEU A 4 -1.22 -3.94 6.35
CA LEU A 4 -1.03 -4.39 4.97
C LEU A 4 0.46 -4.35 4.66
N SER A 5 1.00 -5.46 4.15
CA SER A 5 2.39 -5.52 3.72
C SER A 5 2.51 -5.32 2.21
N CYS A 6 3.67 -4.84 1.77
CA CYS A 6 3.97 -4.78 0.34
C CYS A 6 4.00 -6.19 -0.30
N ALA A 7 4.32 -7.24 0.46
CA ALA A 7 4.21 -8.62 0.00
C ALA A 7 2.76 -9.00 -0.32
N ASP A 8 1.77 -8.59 0.50
CA ASP A 8 0.35 -8.79 0.22
C ASP A 8 -0.08 -8.06 -1.06
N MET A 9 0.58 -6.95 -1.39
CA MET A 9 0.38 -6.15 -2.61
C MET A 9 1.14 -6.72 -3.83
N GLY A 10 1.78 -7.88 -3.72
CA GLY A 10 2.51 -8.50 -4.84
C GLY A 10 3.93 -7.98 -5.03
N LYS A 11 4.50 -7.27 -4.04
CA LYS A 11 5.90 -6.83 -3.98
C LYS A 11 6.62 -7.57 -2.83
N PRO A 12 6.88 -8.88 -2.96
CA PRO A 12 7.52 -9.67 -1.90
C PRO A 12 8.95 -9.24 -1.58
N GLU A 13 9.61 -8.52 -2.49
CA GLU A 13 10.93 -7.92 -2.30
C GLU A 13 10.92 -6.70 -1.35
N CYS A 14 9.76 -6.12 -1.09
CA CYS A 14 9.61 -5.02 -0.14
C CYS A 14 9.01 -5.53 1.17
N HIS A 15 9.79 -5.41 2.25
CA HIS A 15 9.40 -5.86 3.59
C HIS A 15 8.63 -4.81 4.40
N PHE A 16 8.21 -3.71 3.75
CA PHE A 16 7.43 -2.68 4.44
C PHE A 16 6.05 -3.19 4.82
N VAL A 17 5.63 -2.87 6.05
CA VAL A 17 4.31 -3.19 6.60
C VAL A 17 3.69 -1.90 7.11
N ALA A 18 2.58 -1.49 6.50
CA ALA A 18 1.78 -0.40 7.01
C ALA A 18 0.86 -0.92 8.11
N GLU A 19 0.81 -0.23 9.25
CA GLU A 19 -0.03 -0.60 10.40
C GLU A 19 -0.78 0.63 10.93
N GLY A 20 -2.04 0.46 11.34
CA GLY A 20 -2.89 1.57 11.81
C GLY A 20 -4.16 1.09 12.50
N GLU A 21 -4.92 2.02 13.08
CA GLU A 21 -6.21 1.71 13.71
C GLU A 21 -7.31 1.59 12.65
N THR A 22 -7.21 2.38 11.58
CA THR A 22 -8.17 2.44 10.47
C THR A 22 -7.57 2.00 9.13
N ASN A 23 -8.43 1.65 8.18
CA ASN A 23 -8.01 1.38 6.79
C ASN A 23 -7.29 2.59 6.17
N GLU A 24 -7.81 3.79 6.39
CA GLU A 24 -7.24 5.02 5.84
C GLU A 24 -5.81 5.27 6.32
N GLU A 25 -5.53 5.06 7.61
CA GLU A 25 -4.16 5.19 8.13
C GLU A 25 -3.18 4.21 7.48
N VAL A 26 -3.60 2.96 7.30
CA VAL A 26 -2.75 1.94 6.66
C VAL A 26 -2.51 2.31 5.19
N LYS A 27 -3.55 2.74 4.47
CA LYS A 27 -3.44 3.17 3.07
C LYS A 27 -2.52 4.38 2.91
N MET A 28 -2.67 5.40 3.77
CA MET A 28 -1.81 6.59 3.75
C MET A 28 -0.35 6.22 3.98
N LYS A 29 -0.05 5.39 4.98
CA LYS A 29 1.33 4.94 5.25
C LYS A 29 1.94 4.16 4.10
N LEU A 30 1.16 3.30 3.45
CA LEU A 30 1.66 2.53 2.32
C LEU A 30 1.84 3.40 1.06
N MET A 31 0.93 4.35 0.82
CA MET A 31 1.06 5.36 -0.24
C MET A 31 2.32 6.20 -0.07
N ASP A 32 2.58 6.70 1.13
CA ASP A 32 3.74 7.51 1.45
C ASP A 32 5.04 6.73 1.20
N HIS A 33 5.10 5.49 1.70
CA HIS A 33 6.22 4.59 1.45
C HIS A 33 6.46 4.34 -0.05
N VAL A 34 5.40 4.09 -0.82
CA VAL A 34 5.52 3.84 -2.27
C VAL A 34 5.99 5.11 -2.98
N LYS A 35 5.47 6.30 -2.64
CA LYS A 35 5.91 7.58 -3.22
C LYS A 35 7.39 7.84 -3.00
N GLU A 36 7.92 7.50 -1.83
CA GLU A 36 9.33 7.73 -1.50
C GLU A 36 10.27 6.64 -2.02
N MET A 37 9.90 5.36 -1.86
CA MET A 37 10.79 4.22 -2.09
C MET A 37 10.59 3.55 -3.45
N HIS A 38 9.38 3.67 -4.01
CA HIS A 38 8.98 3.00 -5.23
C HIS A 38 8.16 3.94 -6.15
N PRO A 39 8.68 5.13 -6.50
CA PRO A 39 7.96 6.05 -7.38
C PRO A 39 7.63 5.39 -8.73
N ASP A 40 8.50 4.50 -9.21
CA ASP A 40 8.29 3.68 -10.41
C ASP A 40 7.05 2.76 -10.33
N ALA A 41 6.66 2.31 -9.13
CA ALA A 41 5.43 1.53 -8.95
C ALA A 41 4.16 2.38 -9.15
N LEU A 42 4.27 3.71 -9.07
CA LEU A 42 3.22 4.65 -9.44
C LEU A 42 3.28 4.99 -10.93
N GLU A 43 4.42 4.81 -11.58
CA GLU A 43 4.61 4.98 -13.03
C GLU A 43 4.06 3.76 -13.79
N GLY A 44 2.75 3.56 -13.73
CA GLY A 44 2.07 2.44 -14.39
C GLY A 44 0.73 2.04 -13.75
N MET A 45 0.47 2.55 -12.55
CA MET A 45 -0.82 2.43 -11.87
C MET A 45 -1.29 3.80 -11.39
N SER A 46 -2.54 4.14 -11.67
CA SER A 46 -3.15 5.34 -11.08
C SER A 46 -3.31 5.18 -9.56
N GLU A 47 -3.23 6.28 -8.82
CA GLU A 47 -3.46 6.29 -7.36
C GLU A 47 -4.81 5.67 -6.99
N GLU A 48 -5.84 5.85 -7.82
CA GLU A 48 -7.17 5.25 -7.65
C GLU A 48 -7.16 3.72 -7.78
N GLU A 49 -6.44 3.17 -8.76
CA GLU A 49 -6.30 1.72 -8.95
C GLU A 49 -5.58 1.11 -7.74
N MET A 50 -4.54 1.80 -7.26
CA MET A 50 -3.80 1.36 -6.08
C MET A 50 -4.67 1.39 -4.81
N MET A 51 -5.46 2.44 -4.62
CA MET A 51 -6.41 2.53 -3.50
C MET A 51 -7.49 1.45 -3.54
N ARG A 52 -7.96 1.07 -4.74
CA ARG A 52 -8.93 -0.04 -4.90
C ARG A 52 -8.30 -1.39 -4.55
N MET A 53 -7.09 -1.67 -5.03
CA MET A 53 -6.38 -2.90 -4.65
C MET A 53 -6.15 -2.97 -3.13
N MET A 54 -5.77 -1.86 -2.51
CA MET A 54 -5.62 -1.79 -1.05
C MET A 54 -6.94 -2.04 -0.33
N ASP A 55 -8.06 -1.53 -0.85
CA ASP A 55 -9.38 -1.74 -0.25
C ASP A 55 -9.80 -3.20 -0.31
N GLU A 56 -9.64 -3.84 -1.47
CA GLU A 56 -9.94 -5.27 -1.67
C GLU A 56 -9.09 -6.18 -0.78
N LYS A 57 -7.81 -5.83 -0.57
CA LYS A 57 -6.88 -6.58 0.30
C LYS A 57 -7.14 -6.36 1.80
N MET A 58 -7.87 -5.31 2.17
CA MET A 58 -8.17 -4.94 3.57
C MET A 58 -9.62 -5.23 3.99
N MET A 59 -10.45 -5.73 3.08
CA MET A 59 -11.79 -6.29 3.35
C MET A 59 -11.70 -7.66 4.01
#